data_AF-A0A859FCG6-F1
#
_entry.id   AF-A0A859FCG6-F1
#
_cell.length_a   1.000
_cell.length_b   1.000
_cell.length_c   1.000
_cell.angle_alpha   90.00
_cell.angle_beta   90.00
_cell.angle_gamma   90.00
#
_symmetry.space_group_name_H-M   'P 1'
#
loop_
_entity.id
_entity.type
_entity.pdbx_description
1 polymer ?
#
loop_
_entity_poly.entity_id
_entity_poly.type
_entity_poly.pdbx_seq_one_letter_code
_entity_poly.pdbx_strand_id
1 'polypeptide(L)'
;MSALLLSCSQNQADESINGRYLTGSEHTDMFLLFVSDNYSGTSVRELSGHNDLLPTPYEREAYRIAVTNETTFSLVENTEVLAYEDISLFPNQPIQVTVMEDVEQFISSVENEGEVTEKLLPIYTASHVKVGSYTEEHLIETYTPVLEDHYVVQIFDGDFNLTYFSLLMEYFTQLEDRYDIRVIVELRNGAGYGRFREVTPEFDYLFLSNDGVEFKGDDYEELQLVVEEETGFAMPREGDDAWYQLLFYD
;
A
#
# COMPACT_ATOMS: atom_id res chain seq x y z
N MET A 1 -5.42 55.34 29.18
CA MET A 1 -4.30 54.37 29.26
C MET A 1 -4.96 53.00 29.35
N SER A 2 -5.24 52.40 28.20
CA SER A 2 -5.97 51.13 28.12
C SER A 2 -4.96 50.00 28.05
N ALA A 3 -5.02 49.08 29.02
CA ALA A 3 -4.26 47.86 29.01
C ALA A 3 -4.85 46.93 27.94
N LEU A 4 -4.06 46.61 26.91
CA LEU A 4 -4.33 45.47 26.04
C LEU A 4 -4.06 44.20 26.86
N LEU A 5 -5.11 43.44 27.15
CA LEU A 5 -5.00 42.06 27.56
C LEU A 5 -4.70 41.23 26.31
N LEU A 6 -3.42 40.87 26.14
CA LEU A 6 -2.99 39.83 25.23
C LEU A 6 -3.56 38.50 25.72
N SER A 7 -4.65 38.08 25.10
CA SER A 7 -5.12 36.70 25.13
C SER A 7 -4.16 35.86 24.28
N CYS A 8 -3.14 35.26 24.90
CA CYS A 8 -2.50 34.10 24.31
C CYS A 8 -3.49 32.94 24.44
N SER A 9 -4.11 32.53 23.34
CA SER A 9 -4.66 31.18 23.28
C SER A 9 -3.49 30.23 23.46
N GLN A 10 -3.53 29.39 24.49
CA GLN A 10 -2.76 28.16 24.49
C GLN A 10 -3.27 27.32 23.33
N ASN A 11 -2.69 27.50 22.14
CA ASN A 11 -2.65 26.41 21.19
C ASN A 11 -1.78 25.37 21.89
N GLN A 12 -2.39 24.33 22.47
CA GLN A 12 -1.68 23.07 22.65
C GLN A 12 -1.16 22.73 21.26
N ALA A 13 0.16 22.75 21.08
CA ALA A 13 0.74 22.15 19.90
C ALA A 13 0.23 20.71 19.85
N ASP A 14 -0.37 20.33 18.74
CA ASP A 14 -0.87 18.98 18.57
C ASP A 14 0.37 18.10 18.39
N GLU A 15 0.81 17.44 19.46
CA GLU A 15 1.97 16.54 19.44
C GLU A 15 1.64 15.20 18.74
N SER A 16 0.53 15.14 18.00
CA SER A 16 0.03 13.92 17.37
C SER A 16 -0.11 14.05 15.85
N ILE A 17 0.39 13.05 15.13
CA ILE A 17 0.24 12.89 13.68
C ILE A 17 -0.59 11.64 13.42
N ASN A 18 -1.67 11.76 12.67
CA ASN A 18 -2.51 10.64 12.27
C ASN A 18 -2.32 10.37 10.79
N GLY A 19 -2.06 9.12 10.42
CA GLY A 19 -1.81 8.75 9.04
C GLY A 19 -1.86 7.24 8.82
N ARG A 20 -1.26 6.82 7.72
CA ARG A 20 -1.13 5.44 7.28
C ARG A 20 0.34 5.08 7.17
N TYR A 21 0.68 3.87 7.57
CA TYR A 21 2.00 3.32 7.26
C TYR A 21 2.16 3.20 5.75
N LEU A 22 3.24 3.77 5.21
CA LEU A 22 3.56 3.64 3.80
C LEU A 22 4.59 2.52 3.61
N THR A 23 5.77 2.71 4.19
CA THR A 23 6.87 1.74 4.13
C THR A 23 7.88 2.04 5.23
N GLY A 24 8.79 1.11 5.49
CA GLY A 24 9.86 1.23 6.47
C GLY A 24 11.14 0.67 5.90
N SER A 25 12.27 1.20 6.37
CA SER A 25 13.57 0.59 6.10
C SER A 25 13.97 -0.18 7.36
N GLU A 26 14.06 -1.52 7.23
CA GLU A 26 14.51 -2.43 8.30
C GLU A 26 15.91 -2.07 8.85
N HIS A 27 16.62 -1.14 8.21
CA HIS A 27 17.99 -0.76 8.55
C HIS A 27 18.16 0.64 9.13
N THR A 28 17.10 1.44 9.25
CA THR A 28 17.25 2.87 9.60
C THR A 28 16.43 3.36 10.78
N ASP A 29 15.81 2.47 11.57
CA ASP A 29 14.93 2.83 12.70
C ASP A 29 13.94 3.96 12.33
N MET A 30 13.44 3.92 11.09
CA MET A 30 12.59 4.95 10.51
C MET A 30 11.55 4.32 9.60
N PHE A 31 10.34 4.88 9.64
CA PHE A 31 9.28 4.58 8.69
C PHE A 31 8.69 5.85 8.08
N LEU A 32 8.01 5.68 6.95
CA LEU A 32 7.25 6.72 6.27
C LEU A 32 5.79 6.65 6.70
N LEU A 33 5.30 7.77 7.22
CA LEU A 33 3.90 7.98 7.56
C LEU A 33 3.27 8.86 6.48
N PHE A 34 2.32 8.30 5.74
CA PHE A 34 1.49 9.04 4.78
C PHE A 34 0.30 9.65 5.52
N VAL A 35 0.01 10.94 5.35
CA VAL A 35 -1.19 11.56 5.94
C VAL A 35 -2.25 11.76 4.89
N SER A 36 -1.91 12.47 3.81
CA SER A 36 -2.82 12.63 2.68
C SER A 36 -2.11 13.08 1.41
N ASP A 37 -2.81 12.97 0.28
CA ASP A 37 -2.49 13.69 -0.95
C ASP A 37 -3.76 14.27 -1.61
N ASN A 38 -3.57 15.02 -2.69
CA ASN A 38 -4.67 15.60 -3.47
C ASN A 38 -5.25 14.67 -4.55
N TYR A 39 -4.95 13.37 -4.50
CA TYR A 39 -5.39 12.35 -5.47
C TYR A 39 -6.17 11.20 -4.81
N SER A 40 -5.49 10.43 -3.96
CA SER A 40 -5.98 9.28 -3.19
C SER A 40 -6.58 9.67 -1.84
N GLY A 41 -6.43 10.93 -1.41
CA GLY A 41 -6.97 11.41 -0.14
C GLY A 41 -6.12 10.90 1.02
N THR A 42 -6.67 10.07 1.90
CA THR A 42 -5.96 9.54 3.10
C THR A 42 -5.56 8.07 2.99
N SER A 43 -5.77 7.46 1.83
CA SER A 43 -5.44 6.05 1.60
C SER A 43 -4.15 5.93 0.81
N VAL A 44 -3.28 5.02 1.20
CA VAL A 44 -2.08 4.70 0.41
C VAL A 44 -2.52 3.85 -0.77
N ARG A 45 -2.19 4.29 -1.99
CA ARG A 45 -2.38 3.54 -3.23
C ARG A 45 -1.06 3.39 -3.97
N GLU A 46 -0.91 2.30 -4.71
CA GLU A 46 0.25 2.11 -5.58
C GLU A 46 0.13 3.02 -6.83
N LEU A 47 0.99 4.04 -6.90
CA LEU A 47 1.03 5.02 -8.00
C LEU A 47 2.25 4.84 -8.93
N SER A 48 3.09 3.82 -8.68
CA SER A 48 4.34 3.62 -9.41
C SER A 48 4.15 3.54 -10.92
N GLY A 49 4.82 4.46 -11.63
CA GLY A 49 4.80 4.54 -13.10
C GLY A 49 3.70 5.43 -13.67
N HIS A 50 2.86 6.05 -12.84
CA HIS A 50 1.66 6.79 -13.26
C HIS A 50 1.73 8.29 -13.00
N ASN A 51 2.94 8.87 -13.11
CA ASN A 51 3.19 10.29 -12.87
C ASN A 51 2.30 11.23 -13.71
N ASP A 52 1.99 10.84 -14.96
CA ASP A 52 1.25 11.67 -15.91
C ASP A 52 -0.26 11.82 -15.56
N LEU A 53 -0.76 11.01 -14.63
CA LEU A 53 -2.18 10.94 -14.25
C LEU A 53 -2.48 11.68 -12.96
N LEU A 54 -1.43 12.10 -12.25
CA LEU A 54 -1.57 12.81 -11.00
C LEU A 54 -1.91 14.28 -11.26
N PRO A 55 -2.68 14.91 -10.36
CA PRO A 55 -2.92 16.34 -10.44
C PRO A 55 -1.58 17.09 -10.48
N THR A 56 -1.48 18.13 -11.30
CA THR A 56 -0.32 19.02 -11.31
C THR A 56 -0.72 20.38 -10.73
N PRO A 57 -0.17 20.81 -9.58
CA PRO A 57 0.86 20.10 -8.81
C PRO A 57 0.29 18.93 -8.01
N TYR A 58 1.12 17.89 -7.83
CA TYR A 58 0.82 16.81 -6.92
C TYR A 58 1.23 17.26 -5.52
N GLU A 59 0.28 17.23 -4.59
CA GLU A 59 0.46 17.72 -3.24
C GLU A 59 0.28 16.56 -2.26
N ARG A 60 1.28 16.36 -1.40
CA ARG A 60 1.30 15.27 -0.43
C ARG A 60 1.80 15.73 0.93
N GLU A 61 1.08 15.36 1.97
CA GLU A 61 1.52 15.43 3.37
C GLU A 61 2.02 14.05 3.81
N ALA A 62 3.32 13.97 4.13
CA ALA A 62 3.96 12.76 4.62
C ALA A 62 5.17 13.11 5.50
N TYR A 63 5.51 12.19 6.40
CA TYR A 63 6.54 12.39 7.41
C TYR A 63 7.47 11.20 7.51
N ARG A 64 8.73 11.46 7.88
CA ARG A 64 9.66 10.43 8.31
C ARG A 64 9.60 10.33 9.83
N ILE A 65 9.23 9.17 10.34
CA ILE A 65 9.11 8.95 11.77
C ILE A 65 10.32 8.14 12.24
N ALA A 66 11.13 8.76 13.11
CA ALA A 66 12.25 8.10 13.76
C ALA A 66 11.78 7.37 15.02
N VAL A 67 12.18 6.11 15.12
CA VAL A 67 11.96 5.22 16.26
C VAL A 67 13.27 5.14 17.04
N THR A 68 13.17 5.21 18.37
CA THR A 68 14.32 5.12 19.27
C THR A 68 14.07 4.02 20.31
N ASN A 69 15.07 3.77 21.15
CA ASN A 69 14.92 2.89 22.31
C ASN A 69 13.93 3.43 23.37
N GLU A 70 13.56 4.71 23.30
CA GLU A 70 12.56 5.32 24.19
C GLU A 70 11.15 5.30 23.59
N THR A 71 11.03 5.00 22.29
CA THR A 71 9.75 4.92 21.61
C THR A 71 8.97 3.70 22.12
N THR A 72 7.75 3.95 22.56
CA THR A 72 6.83 2.89 22.98
C THR A 72 5.78 2.65 21.92
N PHE A 73 5.27 1.43 21.84
CA PHE A 73 4.21 1.10 20.89
C PHE A 73 3.01 0.46 21.59
N SER A 74 1.82 0.64 21.05
CA SER A 74 0.62 -0.06 21.49
C SER A 74 -0.33 -0.34 20.33
N LEU A 75 -1.22 -1.30 20.49
CA LEU A 75 -2.32 -1.51 19.55
C LEU A 75 -3.50 -0.61 19.96
N VAL A 76 -4.25 -0.07 19.00
CA VAL A 76 -5.45 0.75 19.32
C VAL A 76 -6.45 -0.03 20.18
N GLU A 77 -6.54 -1.35 19.97
CA GLU A 77 -7.48 -2.23 20.67
C GLU A 77 -7.03 -2.60 22.09
N ASN A 78 -5.72 -2.54 22.38
CA ASN A 78 -5.16 -2.92 23.66
C ASN A 78 -4.21 -1.85 24.19
N THR A 79 -4.46 -1.35 25.40
CA THR A 79 -3.57 -0.37 26.06
C THR A 79 -2.22 -0.96 26.51
N GLU A 80 -1.87 -2.17 26.07
CA GLU A 80 -0.63 -2.84 26.40
C GLU A 80 0.52 -2.27 25.56
N VAL A 81 1.65 -2.00 26.20
CA VAL A 81 2.85 -1.52 25.52
C VAL A 81 3.61 -2.74 24.98
N LEU A 82 3.83 -2.76 23.67
CA LEU A 82 4.54 -3.80 22.96
C LEU A 82 5.98 -3.37 22.65
N ALA A 83 6.89 -4.35 22.52
CA ALA A 83 8.22 -4.09 21.99
C ALA A 83 8.14 -3.85 20.48
N TYR A 84 9.08 -3.04 19.94
CA TYR A 84 9.11 -2.74 18.50
C TYR A 84 9.23 -4.00 17.62
N GLU A 85 10.02 -4.98 18.07
CA GLU A 85 10.23 -6.25 17.37
C GLU A 85 8.99 -7.14 17.31
N ASP A 86 8.01 -6.89 18.17
CA ASP A 86 6.73 -7.62 18.21
C ASP A 86 5.67 -6.99 17.29
N ILE A 87 5.99 -5.88 16.63
CA ILE A 87 5.05 -5.14 15.80
C ILE A 87 5.32 -5.39 14.33
N SER A 88 4.28 -5.85 13.65
CA SER A 88 4.24 -5.88 12.20
C SER A 88 3.44 -4.68 11.70
N LEU A 89 4.09 -3.85 10.88
CA LEU A 89 3.46 -2.72 10.21
C LEU A 89 3.20 -3.07 8.74
N PHE A 90 2.01 -2.76 8.25
CA PHE A 90 1.57 -3.07 6.89
C PHE A 90 1.17 -1.81 6.13
N PRO A 91 1.39 -1.75 4.80
CA PRO A 91 0.94 -0.62 3.99
C PRO A 91 -0.53 -0.28 4.24
N ASN A 92 -0.85 1.01 4.24
CA ASN A 92 -2.20 1.52 4.50
C ASN A 92 -2.78 1.22 5.91
N GLN A 93 -2.01 0.60 6.82
CA GLN A 93 -2.42 0.39 8.20
C GLN A 93 -2.51 1.73 8.94
N PRO A 94 -3.60 2.00 9.68
CA PRO A 94 -3.75 3.25 10.41
C PRO A 94 -2.72 3.34 11.53
N ILE A 95 -2.04 4.49 11.62
CA ILE A 95 -1.07 4.80 12.66
C ILE A 95 -1.36 6.18 13.24
N GLN A 96 -1.35 6.27 14.57
CA GLN A 96 -1.26 7.52 15.30
C GLN A 96 0.12 7.60 15.97
N VAL A 97 0.89 8.63 15.65
CA VAL A 97 2.22 8.89 16.23
C VAL A 97 2.11 10.08 17.17
N THR A 98 2.51 9.90 18.42
CA THR A 98 2.84 11.01 19.31
C THR A 98 4.32 11.28 19.20
N VAL A 99 4.69 12.53 18.94
CA VAL A 99 6.08 12.95 18.69
C VAL A 99 6.67 13.68 19.90
N MET A 100 7.98 13.90 19.92
CA MET A 100 8.67 14.62 20.99
C MET A 100 8.76 16.13 20.73
N GLU A 101 8.54 16.54 19.48
CA GLU A 101 8.65 17.91 19.00
C GLU A 101 7.27 18.50 18.65
N ASP A 102 7.19 19.83 18.50
CA ASP A 102 5.98 20.48 17.95
C ASP A 102 5.80 20.07 16.48
N VAL A 103 4.60 19.62 16.11
CA VAL A 103 4.26 19.26 14.73
C VAL A 103 3.91 20.52 13.93
N GLU A 104 4.55 20.68 12.79
CA GLU A 104 4.18 21.67 11.78
C GLU A 104 3.73 20.94 10.52
N GLN A 105 2.55 21.29 10.00
CA GLN A 105 2.03 20.69 8.79
C GLN A 105 3.00 20.94 7.62
N PHE A 106 3.44 19.88 6.96
CA PHE A 106 4.32 19.95 5.80
C PHE A 106 3.69 19.29 4.58
N ILE A 107 3.26 20.12 3.63
CA ILE A 107 2.77 19.68 2.33
C ILE A 107 3.91 19.83 1.33
N SER A 108 4.39 18.70 0.82
CA SER A 108 5.25 18.68 -0.36
C SER A 108 4.41 18.93 -1.61
N SER A 109 4.89 19.80 -2.50
CA SER A 109 4.25 20.11 -3.77
C SER A 109 5.29 19.94 -4.88
N VAL A 110 5.00 19.06 -5.82
CA VAL A 110 5.89 18.71 -6.93
C VAL A 110 5.11 18.71 -8.23
N GLU A 111 5.80 18.83 -9.37
CA GLU A 111 5.12 18.70 -10.66
C GLU A 111 4.65 17.26 -10.88
N ASN A 112 5.44 16.28 -10.43
CA ASN A 112 5.20 14.85 -10.58
C ASN A 112 5.56 14.09 -9.31
N GLU A 113 4.83 13.03 -8.93
CA GLU A 113 5.12 12.24 -7.71
C GLU A 113 6.53 11.64 -7.69
N GLY A 114 7.06 11.19 -8.84
CA GLY A 114 8.43 10.67 -8.94
C GLY A 114 9.52 11.69 -8.53
N GLU A 115 9.18 12.96 -8.40
CA GLU A 115 10.06 14.02 -7.90
C GLU A 115 9.98 14.20 -6.38
N VAL A 116 9.01 13.56 -5.70
CA VAL A 116 8.92 13.60 -4.23
C VAL A 116 10.12 12.87 -3.65
N THR A 117 11.13 13.65 -3.28
CA THR A 117 12.32 13.12 -2.63
C THR A 117 12.00 12.87 -1.16
N GLU A 118 11.80 11.61 -0.78
CA GLU A 118 11.57 11.20 0.63
C GLU A 118 12.61 11.78 1.60
N LYS A 119 13.85 11.99 1.14
CA LYS A 119 14.93 12.59 1.95
C LYS A 119 14.64 14.03 2.38
N LEU A 120 13.73 14.74 1.71
CA LEU A 120 13.33 16.12 2.02
C LEU A 120 12.12 16.19 2.96
N LEU A 121 11.49 15.06 3.26
CA LEU A 121 10.39 15.03 4.22
C LEU A 121 10.91 15.36 5.63
N PRO A 122 10.15 16.13 6.42
CA PRO A 122 10.50 16.40 7.81
C PRO A 122 10.57 15.10 8.61
N ILE A 123 11.52 15.08 9.56
CA ILE A 123 11.76 13.96 10.45
C ILE A 123 11.23 14.34 11.83
N TYR A 124 10.38 13.50 12.39
CA TYR A 124 9.88 13.62 13.76
C TYR A 124 10.26 12.40 14.58
N THR A 125 10.57 12.61 15.86
CA THR A 125 10.94 11.52 16.77
C THR A 125 9.70 11.03 17.49
N ALA A 126 9.35 9.77 17.33
CA ALA A 126 8.19 9.19 18.00
C ALA A 126 8.47 8.96 19.49
N SER A 127 7.62 9.51 20.36
CA SER A 127 7.56 9.12 21.77
C SER A 127 6.64 7.90 21.96
N HIS A 128 5.55 7.85 21.20
CA HIS A 128 4.60 6.75 21.23
C HIS A 128 3.97 6.50 19.85
N VAL A 129 3.80 5.24 19.46
CA VAL A 129 3.13 4.85 18.22
C VAL A 129 1.95 3.93 18.55
N LYS A 130 0.74 4.36 18.20
CA LYS A 130 -0.45 3.51 18.24
C LYS A 130 -0.73 2.95 16.86
N VAL A 131 -0.81 1.63 16.79
CA VAL A 131 -1.02 0.89 15.55
C VAL A 131 -2.46 0.37 15.53
N GLY A 132 -3.22 0.77 14.51
CA GLY A 132 -4.57 0.28 14.28
C GLY A 132 -4.58 -1.11 13.65
N SER A 133 -5.72 -1.79 13.72
CA SER A 133 -5.90 -3.12 13.16
C SER A 133 -5.76 -3.09 11.64
N TYR A 134 -5.01 -4.03 11.08
CA TYR A 134 -4.95 -4.25 9.64
C TYR A 134 -6.17 -5.08 9.21
N THR A 135 -6.77 -4.75 8.07
CA THR A 135 -8.04 -5.34 7.62
C THR A 135 -7.93 -5.70 6.14
N GLU A 136 -8.84 -6.53 5.66
CA GLU A 136 -8.95 -6.85 4.22
C GLU A 136 -9.15 -5.58 3.37
N GLU A 137 -9.90 -4.60 3.86
CA GLU A 137 -10.12 -3.32 3.17
C GLU A 137 -8.80 -2.54 2.97
N HIS A 138 -7.92 -2.52 3.97
CA HIS A 138 -6.60 -1.88 3.83
C HIS A 138 -5.74 -2.58 2.77
N LEU A 139 -5.81 -3.92 2.69
CA LEU A 139 -5.14 -4.70 1.65
C LEU A 139 -5.69 -4.35 0.27
N ILE A 140 -7.00 -4.41 0.09
CA ILE A 140 -7.69 -4.08 -1.17
C ILE A 140 -7.29 -2.66 -1.60
N GLU A 141 -7.47 -1.66 -0.74
CA GLU A 141 -7.15 -0.26 -1.06
C GLU A 141 -5.70 -0.05 -1.51
N THR A 142 -4.74 -0.75 -0.89
CA THR A 142 -3.31 -0.63 -1.23
C THR A 142 -3.05 -1.07 -2.67
N TYR A 143 -3.70 -2.15 -3.08
CA TYR A 143 -3.42 -2.83 -4.35
C TYR A 143 -4.44 -2.54 -5.45
N THR A 144 -5.57 -1.88 -5.12
CA THR A 144 -6.55 -1.42 -6.10
C THR A 144 -5.85 -0.48 -7.10
N PRO A 145 -5.82 -0.84 -8.38
CA PRO A 145 -5.26 0.01 -9.42
C PRO A 145 -5.94 1.38 -9.47
N VAL A 146 -5.22 2.35 -10.01
CA VAL A 146 -5.73 3.71 -10.18
C VAL A 146 -6.20 4.00 -11.61
N LEU A 147 -5.88 3.11 -12.55
CA LEU A 147 -6.15 3.25 -13.98
C LEU A 147 -7.21 2.26 -14.44
N GLU A 148 -8.10 2.70 -15.31
CA GLU A 148 -9.20 1.89 -15.88
C GLU A 148 -8.69 0.61 -16.58
N ASP A 149 -7.56 0.69 -17.29
CA ASP A 149 -6.99 -0.45 -18.03
C ASP A 149 -5.97 -1.27 -17.20
N HIS A 150 -5.91 -1.03 -15.89
CA HIS A 150 -5.00 -1.71 -14.98
C HIS A 150 -5.74 -2.62 -14.01
N TYR A 151 -5.21 -3.82 -13.88
CA TYR A 151 -5.80 -4.87 -13.06
C TYR A 151 -4.72 -5.56 -12.22
N VAL A 152 -5.13 -6.11 -11.08
CA VAL A 152 -4.26 -6.88 -10.20
C VAL A 152 -4.92 -8.21 -9.86
N VAL A 153 -4.20 -9.31 -10.09
CA VAL A 153 -4.56 -10.66 -9.65
C VAL A 153 -3.64 -11.03 -8.50
N GLN A 154 -4.18 -11.16 -7.29
CA GLN A 154 -3.44 -11.69 -6.14
C GLN A 154 -3.81 -13.14 -5.89
N ILE A 155 -2.77 -13.98 -5.78
CA ILE A 155 -2.89 -15.42 -5.57
C ILE A 155 -2.36 -15.74 -4.17
N PHE A 156 -3.24 -16.24 -3.32
CA PHE A 156 -2.94 -16.67 -1.94
C PHE A 156 -2.83 -18.19 -1.80
N ASP A 157 -3.24 -18.95 -2.82
CA ASP A 157 -3.11 -20.41 -2.88
C ASP A 157 -1.63 -20.83 -2.69
N GLY A 158 -1.36 -21.50 -1.56
CA GLY A 158 -0.02 -21.97 -1.20
C GLY A 158 0.48 -23.13 -2.05
N ASP A 159 -0.42 -23.82 -2.76
CA ASP A 159 -0.11 -24.94 -3.64
C ASP A 159 -0.08 -24.50 -5.12
N PHE A 160 -0.21 -23.19 -5.40
CA PHE A 160 -0.22 -22.66 -6.76
C PHE A 160 1.07 -22.99 -7.52
N ASN A 161 0.92 -23.40 -8.78
CA ASN A 161 2.03 -23.84 -9.61
C ASN A 161 2.97 -22.68 -10.00
N LEU A 162 4.17 -22.64 -9.41
CA LEU A 162 5.16 -21.59 -9.65
C LEU A 162 5.63 -21.47 -11.11
N THR A 163 5.66 -22.58 -11.85
CA THR A 163 6.04 -22.56 -13.27
C THR A 163 4.95 -21.86 -14.08
N TYR A 164 3.70 -22.18 -13.76
CA TYR A 164 2.55 -21.56 -14.38
C TYR A 164 2.38 -20.09 -13.99
N PHE A 165 2.63 -19.71 -12.73
CA PHE A 165 2.72 -18.31 -12.31
C PHE A 165 3.73 -17.52 -13.16
N SER A 166 4.91 -18.08 -13.41
CA SER A 166 5.93 -17.44 -14.26
C SER A 166 5.45 -17.24 -15.69
N LEU A 167 4.66 -18.19 -16.22
CA LEU A 167 4.03 -18.06 -17.53
C LEU A 167 2.98 -16.95 -17.54
N LEU A 168 2.14 -16.84 -16.51
CA LEU A 168 1.14 -15.77 -16.39
C LEU A 168 1.79 -14.38 -16.38
N MET A 169 2.87 -14.19 -15.59
CA MET A 169 3.60 -12.92 -15.57
C MET A 169 4.13 -12.54 -16.95
N GLU A 170 4.74 -13.48 -17.68
CA GLU A 170 5.25 -13.22 -19.04
C GLU A 170 4.12 -12.91 -20.01
N TYR A 171 3.03 -13.70 -19.97
CA TYR A 171 1.86 -13.51 -20.82
C TYR A 171 1.27 -12.10 -20.66
N PHE A 172 1.03 -11.67 -19.43
CA PHE A 172 0.44 -10.35 -19.17
C PHE A 172 1.41 -9.19 -19.46
N THR A 173 2.71 -9.40 -19.30
CA THR A 173 3.72 -8.42 -19.75
C THR A 173 3.62 -8.18 -21.26
N GLN A 174 3.46 -9.25 -22.05
CA GLN A 174 3.28 -9.13 -23.51
C GLN A 174 1.93 -8.50 -23.90
N LEU A 175 0.88 -8.67 -23.09
CA LEU A 175 -0.39 -7.98 -23.29
C LEU A 175 -0.26 -6.47 -23.05
N GLU A 176 0.44 -6.06 -21.99
CA GLU A 176 0.73 -4.65 -21.69
C GLU A 176 1.43 -3.99 -22.89
N ASP A 177 2.50 -4.59 -23.39
CA ASP A 177 3.27 -4.07 -24.53
C ASP A 177 2.46 -3.93 -25.83
N ARG A 178 1.42 -4.76 -26.02
CA ARG A 178 0.71 -4.88 -27.30
C ARG A 178 -0.65 -4.20 -27.33
N TYR A 179 -1.35 -4.17 -26.20
CA TYR A 179 -2.75 -3.75 -26.11
C TYR A 179 -2.98 -2.65 -25.08
N ASP A 180 -1.93 -2.14 -24.41
CA ASP A 180 -2.04 -1.07 -23.41
C ASP A 180 -2.93 -1.46 -22.21
N ILE A 181 -3.05 -2.77 -21.95
CA ILE A 181 -3.79 -3.34 -20.81
C ILE A 181 -2.78 -4.01 -19.90
N ARG A 182 -2.78 -3.60 -18.63
CA ARG A 182 -1.83 -4.09 -17.64
C ARG A 182 -2.52 -4.98 -16.63
N VAL A 183 -2.10 -6.23 -16.54
CA VAL A 183 -2.55 -7.15 -15.48
C VAL A 183 -1.35 -7.58 -14.68
N ILE A 184 -1.27 -7.12 -13.43
CA ILE A 184 -0.19 -7.51 -12.52
C ILE A 184 -0.62 -8.78 -11.80
N VAL A 185 0.15 -9.85 -11.94
CA VAL A 185 -0.10 -11.10 -11.21
C VAL A 185 0.89 -11.19 -10.06
N GLU A 186 0.38 -11.29 -8.84
CA GLU A 186 1.17 -11.34 -7.63
C GLU A 186 0.92 -12.63 -6.87
N LEU A 187 1.98 -13.38 -6.67
CA LEU A 187 1.93 -14.57 -5.85
C LEU A 187 2.25 -14.21 -4.39
N ARG A 188 1.23 -14.31 -3.53
CA ARG A 188 1.26 -13.97 -2.11
C ARG A 188 1.41 -15.25 -1.26
N ASN A 189 2.50 -15.99 -1.50
CA ASN A 189 2.80 -17.23 -0.76
C ASN A 189 2.94 -16.97 0.75
N GLY A 190 2.21 -17.75 1.56
CA GLY A 190 2.09 -17.66 3.01
C GLY A 190 3.37 -17.60 3.86
N ALA A 191 4.58 -17.75 3.29
CA ALA A 191 5.83 -17.55 4.02
C ALA A 191 6.20 -16.06 4.18
N GLY A 192 5.96 -15.23 3.15
CA GLY A 192 6.07 -13.77 3.25
C GLY A 192 4.86 -13.17 3.99
N TYR A 193 3.70 -13.83 3.85
CA TYR A 193 2.49 -13.53 4.60
C TYR A 193 2.44 -14.12 6.01
N GLY A 194 3.47 -14.88 6.41
CA GLY A 194 3.56 -15.46 7.75
C GLY A 194 3.64 -14.41 8.87
N ARG A 195 3.92 -13.14 8.52
CA ARG A 195 3.82 -11.98 9.41
C ARG A 195 2.41 -11.36 9.42
N PHE A 196 1.57 -11.60 8.41
CA PHE A 196 0.19 -11.11 8.26
C PHE A 196 -0.84 -12.04 8.92
N ARG A 197 -0.44 -12.83 9.92
CA ARG A 197 -1.27 -13.90 10.55
C ARG A 197 -2.66 -13.47 11.01
N GLU A 198 -2.90 -12.17 11.17
CA GLU A 198 -4.19 -11.62 11.62
C GLU A 198 -5.16 -11.35 10.47
N VAL A 199 -4.68 -11.26 9.22
CA VAL A 199 -5.51 -11.17 8.01
C VAL A 199 -5.03 -12.26 7.05
N THR A 200 -5.26 -13.52 7.43
CA THR A 200 -5.24 -14.60 6.43
C THR A 200 -6.50 -14.41 5.61
N PRO A 201 -6.40 -14.09 4.31
CA PRO A 201 -7.60 -13.98 3.50
C PRO A 201 -8.34 -15.32 3.53
N GLU A 202 -9.66 -15.29 3.69
CA GLU A 202 -10.50 -16.50 3.62
C GLU A 202 -10.76 -16.92 2.17
N PHE A 203 -9.86 -16.55 1.25
CA PHE A 203 -9.95 -16.78 -0.17
C PHE A 203 -8.57 -17.05 -0.78
N ASP A 204 -8.53 -17.89 -1.80
CA ASP A 204 -7.30 -18.19 -2.53
C ASP A 204 -6.98 -17.16 -3.62
N TYR A 205 -7.98 -16.43 -4.13
CA TYR A 205 -7.82 -15.52 -5.27
C TYR A 205 -8.57 -14.19 -5.07
N LEU A 206 -7.91 -13.11 -5.48
CA LEU A 206 -8.46 -11.75 -5.54
C LEU A 206 -8.14 -11.12 -6.88
N PHE A 207 -9.14 -10.52 -7.51
CA PHE A 207 -8.98 -9.74 -8.72
C PHE A 207 -9.49 -8.32 -8.49
N LEU A 208 -8.66 -7.33 -8.79
CA LEU A 208 -8.92 -5.92 -8.58
C LEU A 208 -8.88 -5.15 -9.90
N SER A 209 -9.84 -4.26 -10.09
CA SER A 209 -9.88 -3.20 -11.11
C SER A 209 -9.73 -1.82 -10.44
N ASN A 210 -9.82 -0.74 -11.20
CA ASN A 210 -9.89 0.61 -10.64
C ASN A 210 -11.17 0.87 -9.81
N ASP A 211 -12.25 0.13 -10.08
CA ASP A 211 -13.52 0.24 -9.37
C ASP A 211 -13.54 -0.55 -8.05
N GLY A 212 -12.54 -1.43 -7.83
CA GLY A 212 -12.35 -2.15 -6.59
C GLY A 212 -12.22 -3.65 -6.80
N VAL A 213 -13.02 -4.44 -6.08
CA VAL A 213 -12.97 -5.91 -6.11
C VAL A 213 -13.92 -6.44 -7.18
N GLU A 214 -13.34 -7.10 -8.19
CA GLU A 214 -14.10 -7.77 -9.25
C GLU A 214 -14.34 -9.25 -8.94
N PHE A 215 -13.34 -9.91 -8.33
CA PHE A 215 -13.47 -11.29 -7.91
C PHE A 215 -12.80 -11.53 -6.55
N LYS A 216 -13.44 -12.33 -5.72
CA LYS A 216 -12.91 -12.81 -4.44
C LYS A 216 -13.46 -14.21 -4.15
N GLY A 217 -12.60 -15.22 -4.16
CA GLY A 217 -13.04 -16.61 -3.94
C GLY A 217 -11.92 -17.65 -4.11
N ASP A 218 -12.32 -18.92 -4.06
CA ASP A 218 -11.41 -20.08 -4.09
C ASP A 218 -11.40 -20.82 -5.44
N ASP A 219 -12.28 -20.42 -6.36
CA ASP A 219 -12.42 -21.09 -7.65
C ASP A 219 -11.58 -20.39 -8.73
N TYR A 220 -10.52 -21.08 -9.17
CA TYR A 220 -9.63 -20.57 -10.21
C TYR A 220 -10.31 -20.47 -11.58
N GLU A 221 -11.25 -21.36 -11.91
CA GLU A 221 -11.98 -21.28 -13.19
C GLU A 221 -12.91 -20.05 -13.21
N GLU A 222 -13.55 -19.73 -12.07
CA GLU A 222 -14.35 -18.49 -11.95
C GLU A 222 -13.47 -17.25 -12.06
N LEU A 223 -12.30 -17.22 -11.41
CA LEU A 223 -11.32 -16.13 -11.58
C LEU A 223 -10.99 -15.92 -13.06
N GLN A 224 -10.66 -16.99 -13.79
CA GLN A 224 -10.29 -16.90 -15.21
C GLN A 224 -11.41 -16.29 -16.06
N LEU A 225 -12.67 -16.65 -15.78
CA LEU A 225 -13.83 -16.09 -16.48
C LEU A 225 -14.00 -14.60 -16.21
N VAL A 226 -13.86 -14.16 -14.96
CA VAL A 226 -13.97 -12.73 -14.62
C VAL A 226 -12.83 -11.94 -15.25
N VAL A 227 -11.61 -12.45 -15.24
CA VAL A 227 -10.49 -11.76 -15.92
C VAL A 227 -10.72 -11.67 -17.43
N GLU A 228 -11.24 -12.72 -18.07
CA GLU A 228 -11.58 -12.66 -19.50
C GLU A 228 -12.69 -11.64 -19.79
N GLU A 229 -13.70 -11.53 -18.91
CA GLU A 229 -14.79 -10.57 -19.04
C GLU A 229 -14.30 -9.12 -18.92
N GLU A 230 -13.50 -8.82 -17.90
CA GLU A 230 -13.03 -7.46 -17.62
C GLU A 230 -11.91 -7.02 -18.57
N THR A 231 -10.96 -7.90 -18.87
CA THR A 231 -9.78 -7.54 -19.70
C THR A 231 -10.00 -7.79 -21.19
N GLY A 232 -10.98 -8.62 -21.56
CA GLY A 232 -11.16 -9.12 -22.93
C GLY A 232 -10.14 -10.18 -23.36
N PHE A 233 -9.27 -10.64 -22.46
CA PHE A 233 -8.23 -11.64 -22.75
C PHE A 233 -8.36 -12.87 -21.87
N ALA A 234 -8.47 -14.04 -22.50
CA ALA A 234 -8.47 -15.31 -21.81
C ALA A 234 -7.09 -15.61 -21.22
N MET A 235 -7.04 -16.02 -19.95
CA MET A 235 -5.81 -16.52 -19.36
C MET A 235 -5.32 -17.79 -20.09
N PRO A 236 -4.00 -17.99 -20.22
CA PRO A 236 -3.42 -19.28 -20.57
C PRO A 236 -4.01 -20.39 -19.70
N ARG A 237 -4.07 -21.62 -20.21
CA ARG A 237 -4.51 -22.78 -19.40
C ARG A 237 -3.32 -23.40 -18.70
N GLU A 238 -3.48 -23.75 -17.42
CA GLU A 238 -2.45 -24.50 -16.71
C GLU A 238 -2.16 -25.83 -17.43
N GLY A 239 -0.86 -26.13 -17.63
CA GLY A 239 -0.41 -27.36 -18.27
C GLY A 239 -0.51 -27.40 -19.80
N ASP A 240 -0.90 -26.30 -20.45
CA ASP A 240 -0.87 -26.20 -21.91
C ASP A 240 0.52 -25.74 -22.42
N ASP A 241 1.33 -26.71 -22.85
CA ASP A 241 2.69 -26.50 -23.36
C ASP A 241 2.75 -25.53 -24.55
N ALA A 242 1.65 -25.33 -25.29
CA ALA A 242 1.62 -24.43 -26.43
C ALA A 242 1.93 -22.98 -26.03
N TRP A 243 1.46 -22.53 -24.87
CA TRP A 243 1.75 -21.19 -24.35
C TRP A 243 3.22 -21.02 -23.98
N TYR A 244 3.81 -22.05 -23.38
CA TYR A 244 5.23 -22.03 -23.03
C TYR A 244 6.11 -21.96 -24.28
N GLN A 245 5.74 -22.69 -25.34
CA GLN A 245 6.45 -22.62 -26.62
C GLN A 245 6.32 -21.23 -27.28
N LEU A 246 5.10 -20.68 -27.30
CA LEU A 246 4.82 -19.36 -27.89
C LEU A 246 5.58 -18.23 -27.20
N LEU A 247 5.64 -18.22 -25.87
CA LEU A 247 6.19 -17.10 -25.11
C LEU A 247 7.72 -17.13 -25.01
N PHE A 248 8.33 -18.32 -25.00
CA PHE A 248 9.76 -18.47 -24.68
C PHE A 248 10.65 -18.97 -25.82
N TYR A 249 10.09 -19.40 -26.96
CA TYR A 249 10.87 -20.05 -28.04
C TYR A 249 10.65 -19.48 -29.46
N ASP A 250 9.95 -18.35 -29.60
CA ASP A 250 9.86 -17.59 -30.86
C ASP A 250 11.02 -16.60 -31.06
#